data_AF-A0A381Y8Q0-F1
#
_entry.id   AF-A0A381Y8Q0-F1
#
_cell.length_a   1.000
_cell.length_b   1.000
_cell.length_c   1.000
_cell.angle_alpha   90.00
_cell.angle_beta   90.00
_cell.angle_gamma   90.00
#
_symmetry.space_group_name_H-M   'P 1'
#
loop_
_entity.id
_entity.type
_entity.pdbx_description
1 polymer ?
#
loop_
_entity_poly.entity_id
_entity_poly.type
_entity_poly.pdbx_seq_one_letter_code
_entity_poly.pdbx_strand_id
1 'polypeptide(L)'
;MKSVVSLLAVVLTSTVLVGPAGAQAQSADQEVTNAVLPLPEDLKADATVVTYEPDTGIRKVLRQGTNIVECQPEDQETGFTRCYNKILAPRNDLTAKLRAEGKSPEEIQTAIAAAV
;
A
#
# COMPACT_ATOMS: atom_id res chain seq x y z
N MET A 1 8.39 26.29 -59.19
CA MET A 1 7.61 25.64 -60.26
C MET A 1 7.67 24.13 -59.98
N LYS A 2 6.65 23.37 -59.60
CA LYS A 2 5.18 23.48 -59.64
C LYS A 2 4.63 22.62 -58.49
N SER A 3 3.44 22.96 -58.02
CA SER A 3 2.52 22.30 -57.07
C SER A 3 2.43 20.77 -57.28
N VAL A 4 1.99 19.95 -56.32
CA VAL A 4 0.57 19.72 -56.01
C VAL A 4 0.35 19.32 -54.54
N VAL A 5 -0.69 19.95 -53.98
CA VAL A 5 -1.33 19.75 -52.69
C VAL A 5 -2.12 18.44 -52.69
N SER A 6 -1.95 17.58 -51.68
CA SER A 6 -2.93 16.54 -51.33
C SER A 6 -3.33 16.71 -49.87
N LEU A 7 -4.50 17.33 -49.66
CA LEU A 7 -5.22 17.30 -48.40
C LEU A 7 -5.64 15.86 -48.10
N LEU A 8 -4.97 15.22 -47.14
CA LEU A 8 -5.52 14.10 -46.39
C LEU A 8 -5.98 14.66 -45.04
N ALA A 9 -7.28 14.79 -44.88
CA ALA A 9 -7.91 15.12 -43.61
C ALA A 9 -7.56 14.03 -42.59
N VAL A 10 -6.58 14.30 -41.73
CA VAL A 10 -6.30 13.49 -40.55
C VAL A 10 -7.46 13.72 -39.59
N VAL A 11 -8.42 12.79 -39.60
CA VAL A 11 -9.45 12.70 -38.57
C VAL A 11 -8.73 12.34 -37.27
N LEU A 12 -8.47 13.32 -36.41
CA LEU A 12 -8.05 13.08 -35.04
C LEU A 12 -9.24 12.46 -34.29
N THR A 13 -9.39 11.14 -34.40
CA THR A 13 -10.16 10.38 -33.41
C THR A 13 -9.36 10.38 -32.12
N SER A 14 -9.66 11.34 -31.23
CA SER A 14 -9.25 11.30 -29.84
C SER A 14 -9.89 10.09 -29.17
N THR A 15 -9.26 8.93 -29.28
CA THR A 15 -9.54 7.79 -28.42
C THR A 15 -9.11 8.17 -27.01
N VAL A 16 -10.08 8.58 -26.19
CA VAL A 16 -9.91 8.70 -24.75
C VAL A 16 -9.62 7.30 -24.23
N LEU A 17 -8.34 7.03 -23.93
CA LEU A 17 -7.92 5.87 -23.18
C LEU A 17 -8.43 6.02 -21.74
N VAL A 18 -9.67 5.56 -21.50
CA VAL A 18 -10.15 5.28 -20.15
C VAL A 18 -9.36 4.07 -19.65
N GLY A 19 -8.22 4.33 -18.99
CA GLY A 19 -7.43 3.30 -18.32
C GLY A 19 -8.21 2.67 -17.15
N PRO A 20 -7.84 1.46 -16.69
CA PRO A 20 -8.60 0.69 -15.72
C PRO A 20 -8.36 1.21 -14.29
N ALA A 21 -8.85 2.41 -13.98
CA ALA A 21 -8.80 2.94 -12.61
C ALA A 21 -9.69 2.13 -11.63
N GLY A 22 -10.71 1.42 -12.14
CA GLY A 22 -11.66 0.67 -11.31
C GLY A 22 -11.12 -0.65 -10.73
N ALA A 23 -10.26 -1.37 -11.46
CA ALA A 23 -9.79 -2.69 -11.03
C ALA A 23 -8.81 -2.60 -9.84
N GLN A 24 -7.96 -1.58 -9.83
CA GLN A 24 -6.97 -1.35 -8.76
C GLN A 24 -7.62 -0.78 -7.49
N ALA A 25 -8.72 -0.01 -7.63
CA ALA A 25 -9.51 0.46 -6.50
C ALA A 25 -10.23 -0.71 -5.80
N GLN A 26 -10.85 -1.61 -6.57
CA GLN A 26 -11.52 -2.80 -6.03
C GLN A 26 -10.60 -3.73 -5.24
N SER A 27 -9.34 -3.89 -5.68
CA SER A 27 -8.36 -4.71 -4.94
C SER A 27 -7.97 -4.10 -3.60
N ALA A 28 -7.80 -2.77 -3.54
CA ALA A 28 -7.46 -2.08 -2.30
C ALA A 28 -8.60 -2.13 -1.27
N ASP A 29 -9.85 -1.99 -1.72
CA ASP A 29 -11.03 -2.10 -0.84
C ASP A 29 -11.18 -3.50 -0.24
N GLN A 30 -10.91 -4.54 -1.03
CA GLN A 30 -10.93 -5.92 -0.54
C GLN A 30 -9.80 -6.19 0.47
N GLU A 31 -8.61 -5.67 0.19
CA GLU A 31 -7.45 -5.78 1.07
C GLU A 31 -7.71 -5.10 2.43
N VAL A 32 -8.29 -3.89 2.41
CA VAL A 32 -8.74 -3.18 3.63
C VAL A 32 -9.79 -3.99 4.40
N THR A 33 -10.78 -4.53 3.70
CA THR A 33 -11.85 -5.34 4.30
C THR A 33 -11.29 -6.57 5.02
N ASN A 34 -10.36 -7.27 4.37
CA ASN A 34 -9.72 -8.45 4.95
C ASN A 34 -8.81 -8.09 6.13
N ALA A 35 -8.04 -7.00 6.03
CA ALA A 35 -7.08 -6.58 7.05
C ALA A 35 -7.75 -6.26 8.41
N VAL A 36 -9.02 -5.83 8.42
CA VAL A 36 -9.73 -5.47 9.65
C VAL A 36 -10.60 -6.59 10.22
N LEU A 37 -10.69 -7.75 9.57
CA LEU A 37 -11.47 -8.89 10.07
C LEU A 37 -11.14 -9.31 11.52
N PRO A 38 -9.86 -9.27 11.98
CA PRO A 38 -9.53 -9.65 13.35
C PRO A 38 -10.05 -8.69 14.44
N LEU A 39 -10.51 -7.49 14.06
CA LEU A 39 -10.97 -6.50 15.02
C LEU A 39 -12.41 -6.75 15.48
N PRO A 40 -12.74 -6.32 16.71
CA PRO A 40 -14.13 -6.05 17.11
C PRO A 40 -14.82 -5.07 16.15
N GLU A 41 -16.13 -5.24 15.93
CA GLU A 41 -16.91 -4.46 14.95
C GLU A 41 -16.82 -2.94 15.15
N ASP A 42 -16.79 -2.48 16.41
CA ASP A 42 -16.69 -1.07 16.78
C ASP A 42 -15.34 -0.42 16.43
N LEU A 43 -14.30 -1.23 16.16
CA LEU A 43 -12.97 -0.73 15.78
C LEU A 43 -12.70 -0.81 14.27
N LYS A 44 -13.47 -1.62 13.52
CA LYS A 44 -13.21 -1.89 12.10
C LYS A 44 -13.30 -0.66 11.21
N ALA A 45 -14.30 0.19 11.41
CA ALA A 45 -14.53 1.36 10.53
C ALA A 45 -13.41 2.40 10.65
N ASP A 46 -12.90 2.61 11.86
CA ASP A 46 -11.96 3.69 12.18
C ASP A 46 -10.50 3.25 12.26
N ALA A 47 -10.19 1.97 12.04
CA ALA A 47 -8.82 1.47 12.01
C ALA A 47 -8.05 2.01 10.80
N THR A 48 -6.79 2.39 10.99
CA THR A 48 -5.89 2.66 9.86
C THR A 48 -5.44 1.34 9.25
N VAL A 49 -5.36 1.27 7.93
CA VAL A 49 -4.82 0.10 7.23
C VAL A 49 -3.62 0.55 6.42
N VAL A 50 -2.49 -0.12 6.63
CA VAL A 50 -1.24 0.15 5.93
C VAL A 50 -0.61 -1.11 5.40
N THR A 51 0.15 -0.97 4.34
CA THR A 51 1.06 -1.99 3.82
C THR A 51 2.43 -1.36 3.61
N TYR A 52 3.43 -2.15 3.25
CA TYR A 52 4.77 -1.67 2.89
C TYR A 52 5.14 -2.11 1.49
N GLU A 53 5.87 -1.25 0.80
CA GLU A 53 6.55 -1.63 -0.43
C GLU A 53 7.60 -2.72 -0.14
N PRO A 54 7.56 -3.87 -0.84
CA PRO A 54 8.45 -4.99 -0.52
C PRO A 54 9.93 -4.63 -0.72
N ASP A 55 10.26 -3.86 -1.75
CA ASP A 55 11.65 -3.55 -2.12
C ASP A 55 12.26 -2.40 -1.32
N THR A 56 11.43 -1.52 -0.76
CA THR A 56 11.90 -0.28 -0.11
C THR A 56 11.51 -0.18 1.36
N GLY A 57 10.54 -0.98 1.81
CA GLY A 57 9.93 -0.87 3.14
C GLY A 57 9.18 0.44 3.34
N ILE A 58 8.90 1.20 2.26
CA ILE A 58 8.15 2.45 2.35
C ILE A 58 6.70 2.14 2.68
N ARG A 59 6.20 2.82 3.72
CA ARG A 59 4.81 2.76 4.16
C ARG A 59 3.85 3.26 3.08
N LYS A 60 2.83 2.46 2.81
CA LYS A 60 1.65 2.81 2.01
C LYS A 60 0.41 2.78 2.88
N VAL A 61 -0.32 3.88 2.93
CA VAL A 61 -1.60 3.95 3.63
C VAL A 61 -2.70 3.53 2.66
N LEU A 62 -3.33 2.38 2.93
CA LEU A 62 -4.48 1.88 2.15
C LEU A 62 -5.77 2.56 2.60
N ARG A 63 -5.90 2.80 3.92
CA ARG A 63 -6.99 3.59 4.49
C ARG A 63 -6.51 4.37 5.70
N GLN A 64 -6.73 5.68 5.70
CA GLN A 64 -6.53 6.51 6.88
C GLN A 64 -7.70 6.33 7.85
N GLY A 65 -7.41 5.99 9.10
CA GLY A 65 -8.42 5.84 10.16
C GLY A 65 -8.18 6.81 11.32
N THR A 66 -9.11 6.87 12.25
CA THR A 66 -9.18 7.87 13.34
C THR A 66 -8.96 7.27 14.74
N ASN A 67 -9.14 5.95 14.93
CA ASN A 67 -8.98 5.31 16.25
C ASN A 67 -7.52 4.92 16.54
N ILE A 68 -7.26 4.19 17.62
CA ILE A 68 -5.90 3.81 18.06
C ILE A 68 -5.32 2.58 17.35
N VAL A 69 -6.05 1.96 16.42
CA VAL A 69 -5.69 0.68 15.82
C VAL A 69 -5.14 0.88 14.42
N GLU A 70 -4.08 0.13 14.12
CA GLU A 70 -3.54 -0.01 12.78
C GLU A 70 -3.42 -1.47 12.40
N CYS A 71 -3.95 -1.82 11.23
CA CYS A 71 -3.89 -3.16 10.68
C CYS A 71 -3.01 -3.20 9.44
N GLN A 72 -2.38 -4.35 9.26
CA GLN A 72 -1.64 -4.74 8.08
C GLN A 72 -2.37 -5.91 7.43
N PRO A 73 -2.52 -5.90 6.10
CA PRO A 73 -3.01 -7.04 5.33
C PRO A 73 -2.23 -8.32 5.61
N GLU A 74 -2.74 -9.44 5.11
CA GLU A 74 -2.07 -10.73 5.26
C GLU A 74 -0.67 -10.69 4.66
N ASP A 75 0.31 -10.98 5.51
CA ASP A 75 1.70 -11.12 5.10
C ASP A 75 1.88 -12.43 4.32
N GLN A 76 2.42 -12.35 3.10
CA GLN A 76 2.52 -13.50 2.19
C GLN A 76 3.50 -14.58 2.67
N GLU A 77 4.49 -14.23 3.49
CA GLU A 77 5.47 -15.17 4.02
C GLU A 77 4.93 -15.94 5.21
N THR A 78 4.19 -15.26 6.09
CA THR A 78 3.74 -15.79 7.37
C THR A 78 2.26 -16.19 7.38
N GLY A 79 1.46 -15.73 6.42
CA GLY A 79 0.03 -15.97 6.32
C GLY A 79 -0.80 -15.28 7.41
N PHE A 80 -0.23 -14.26 8.09
CA PHE A 80 -0.91 -13.58 9.20
C PHE A 80 -1.33 -12.17 8.83
N THR A 81 -2.59 -11.85 9.07
CA THR A 81 -3.08 -10.47 9.23
C THR A 81 -2.77 -9.98 10.64
N ARG A 82 -2.30 -8.74 10.78
CA ARG A 82 -1.84 -8.20 12.07
C ARG A 82 -2.47 -6.85 12.35
N CYS A 83 -3.02 -6.68 13.54
CA CYS A 83 -3.49 -5.39 14.03
C CYS A 83 -2.80 -5.02 15.35
N TYR A 84 -2.35 -3.78 15.46
CA TYR A 84 -1.57 -3.27 16.57
C TYR A 84 -2.13 -1.92 17.05
N ASN A 85 -1.69 -1.49 18.23
CA ASN A 85 -1.84 -0.09 18.60
C ASN A 85 -0.93 0.79 17.71
N LYS A 86 -1.45 1.89 17.20
CA LYS A 86 -0.77 2.86 16.33
C LYS A 86 0.53 3.40 16.91
N ILE A 87 0.71 3.39 18.23
CA ILE A 87 1.97 3.80 18.87
C ILE A 87 3.16 2.96 18.39
N LEU A 88 2.93 1.73 17.90
CA LEU A 88 3.96 0.86 17.37
C LEU A 88 4.33 1.16 15.90
N ALA A 89 3.65 2.10 15.24
CA ALA A 89 3.90 2.44 13.85
C ALA A 89 5.37 2.81 13.56
N PRO A 90 6.04 3.68 14.33
CA PRO A 90 7.44 4.03 14.05
C PRO A 90 8.39 2.82 14.10
N ARG A 91 8.16 1.91 15.06
CA ARG A 91 8.91 0.65 15.16
C ARG A 91 8.66 -0.25 13.95
N ASN A 92 7.39 -0.41 13.55
CA ASN A 92 7.01 -1.24 12.41
C ASN A 92 7.56 -0.67 11.09
N ASP A 93 7.51 0.65 10.91
CA ASP A 93 8.06 1.35 9.75
C ASP A 93 9.58 1.11 9.66
N LEU A 94 10.30 1.17 10.77
CA LEU A 94 11.74 0.87 10.81
C LEU A 94 12.01 -0.61 10.50
N THR A 95 11.26 -1.54 11.10
CA THR A 95 11.36 -2.97 10.80
C THR A 95 11.15 -3.26 9.31
N ALA A 96 10.16 -2.65 8.68
CA ALA A 96 9.87 -2.83 7.26
C ALA A 96 11.04 -2.36 6.37
N LYS A 97 11.61 -1.18 6.67
CA LYS A 97 12.79 -0.66 5.96
C LYS A 97 14.00 -1.59 6.09
N LEU A 98 14.31 -2.04 7.30
CA LEU A 98 15.46 -2.92 7.53
C LEU A 98 15.29 -4.29 6.85
N ARG A 99 14.06 -4.82 6.79
CA ARG A 99 13.75 -6.04 6.01
C ARG A 99 13.98 -5.83 4.52
N ALA A 100 13.52 -4.70 3.97
CA ALA A 100 13.73 -4.36 2.56
C ALA A 100 15.22 -4.14 2.22
N GLU A 101 16.03 -3.68 3.19
CA GLU A 101 17.49 -3.62 3.08
C GLU A 101 18.18 -5.00 3.16
N GLY A 102 17.43 -6.08 3.40
CA GLY A 102 17.95 -7.45 3.49
C GLY A 102 18.61 -7.80 4.83
N LYS A 103 18.29 -7.06 5.90
CA LYS A 103 18.83 -7.33 7.24
C LYS A 103 18.30 -8.64 7.82
N SER A 104 19.17 -9.37 8.53
CA SER A 104 18.77 -10.57 9.26
C SER A 104 17.81 -10.22 10.42
N PRO A 105 17.01 -11.18 10.92
CA PRO A 105 16.17 -10.98 12.09
C PRO A 105 16.94 -10.45 13.32
N GLU A 106 18.17 -10.93 13.54
CA GLU A 106 19.04 -10.49 14.62
C GLU A 106 19.50 -9.04 14.43
N GLU A 107 19.95 -8.67 13.22
CA GLU A 107 20.34 -7.29 12.91
C GLU A 107 19.17 -6.31 13.11
N ILE A 108 17.97 -6.70 12.67
CA ILE A 108 16.74 -5.92 12.87
C ILE A 108 16.48 -5.74 14.37
N GLN A 109 16.52 -6.82 15.15
CA GLN A 109 16.25 -6.77 16.58
C GLN A 109 17.25 -5.86 17.31
N THR A 110 18.53 -5.90 16.95
CA THR A 110 19.56 -4.99 17.48
C THR A 110 19.28 -3.54 17.10
N ALA A 111 18.94 -3.26 15.85
CA ALA A 111 18.65 -1.90 15.39
C ALA A 111 17.39 -1.31 16.08
N ILE A 112 16.34 -2.12 16.26
CA ILE A 112 15.14 -1.72 16.99
C ILE A 112 15.46 -1.43 18.47
N ALA A 113 16.25 -2.28 19.12
CA ALA A 113 16.63 -2.09 20.52
C ALA A 113 17.47 -0.82 20.74
N ALA A 114 18.24 -0.39 19.74
CA ALA A 114 19.02 0.86 19.80
C ALA A 114 18.17 2.13 19.56
N ALA A 115 16.92 1.99 19.09
CA ALA A 115 16.03 3.08 18.73
C ALA A 115 14.94 3.37 19.79
N VAL A 116 14.91 2.60 20.90
CA VAL A 116 13.98 2.73 22.03
C VAL A 116 14.71 3.22 23.28
#